data_AF-A0A6P5RW98-F1
#
_entry.id   AF-A0A6P5RW98-F1
#
_cell.length_a   1.000
_cell.length_b   1.000
_cell.length_c   1.000
_cell.angle_alpha   90.00
_cell.angle_beta   90.00
_cell.angle_gamma   90.00
#
_symmetry.space_group_name_H-M   'P 1'
#
loop_
_entity.id
_entity.type
_entity.pdbx_description
1 polymer ?
#
loop_
_entity_poly.entity_id
_entity_poly.type
_entity_poly.pdbx_seq_one_letter_code
_entity_poly.pdbx_strand_id
1 'polypeptide(L)'
;MEVSNTKQQHQSASISLTKPVRCIVKLGGAAITCKNELETINEENLKTVSSQLRQSMTTGSNSGEVLGMDWSKQPGESEISSPISDFEDRPVVDSSPFIVVHGAGSFGHFQASKSGVHKGGLYQPLVKAGFVATRISVTKLNLEIVRALAREGIPSVGMSPFSCGWSTRERNIASADLSAVAKAIESGLVPVLHGDAVLDDLLDCTILSGDVIISNLAAHLKPEYVVFLTDVPGVYDRPPSEPNAVLLREIAVGKDGSWSIEKPTLQNKNKQVETSVAAHDTTGGMLTKISEAAAIAKLGIDVYIVEAATSHALRALSGELKGNLPDDWLGTVIRFSNK
;
A
#
# COMPACT_ATOMS: atom_id res chain seq x y z
N MET A 1 13.13 -43.04 22.93
CA MET A 1 13.67 -42.05 21.97
C MET A 1 12.60 -40.99 21.79
N GLU A 2 12.65 -39.97 22.63
CA GLU A 2 11.79 -38.80 22.49
C GLU A 2 12.38 -37.94 21.38
N VAL A 3 11.60 -37.73 20.32
CA VAL A 3 11.95 -36.78 19.27
C VAL A 3 11.44 -35.42 19.72
N SER A 4 12.35 -34.63 20.29
CA SER A 4 12.14 -33.24 20.67
C SER A 4 11.76 -32.42 19.44
N ASN A 5 10.49 -32.06 19.35
CA ASN A 5 9.95 -31.24 18.28
C ASN A 5 10.22 -29.77 18.59
N THR A 6 11.44 -29.31 18.28
CA THR A 6 11.83 -27.90 18.42
C THR A 6 11.08 -27.07 17.38
N LYS A 7 10.02 -26.39 17.81
CA LYS A 7 9.45 -25.26 17.08
C LYS A 7 10.53 -24.18 16.98
N GLN A 8 11.24 -24.11 15.85
CA GLN A 8 12.01 -22.93 15.51
C GLN A 8 11.01 -21.81 15.19
N GLN A 9 10.69 -21.01 16.20
CA GLN A 9 10.24 -19.64 15.97
C GLN A 9 11.44 -18.90 15.39
N HIS A 10 11.42 -18.64 14.08
CA HIS A 10 12.31 -17.66 13.48
C HIS A 10 11.96 -16.30 14.08
N GLN A 11 12.72 -15.88 15.09
CA GLN A 11 12.82 -14.47 15.48
C GLN A 11 13.34 -13.72 14.25
N SER A 12 12.51 -12.85 13.67
CA SER A 12 12.99 -11.90 12.68
C SER A 12 14.07 -11.04 13.32
N ALA A 13 15.26 -11.00 12.70
CA ALA A 13 16.33 -10.11 13.14
C ALA A 13 15.78 -8.67 13.15
N SER A 14 16.02 -7.93 14.23
CA SER A 14 15.62 -6.52 14.31
C SER A 14 16.31 -5.74 13.19
N ILE A 15 15.52 -5.20 12.25
CA ILE A 15 16.04 -4.37 11.17
C ILE A 15 16.26 -2.98 11.72
N SER A 16 17.51 -2.53 11.71
CA SER A 16 17.90 -1.19 12.11
C SER A 16 18.25 -0.40 10.85
N LEU A 17 17.45 0.61 10.52
CA LEU A 17 17.75 1.55 9.44
C LEU A 17 18.53 2.75 9.98
N THR A 18 19.39 3.34 9.15
CA THR A 18 20.13 4.57 9.50
C THR A 18 19.23 5.80 9.61
N LYS A 19 18.12 5.81 8.86
CA LYS A 19 17.04 6.82 8.93
C LYS A 19 15.70 6.13 9.15
N PRO A 20 14.82 6.67 10.02
CA PRO A 20 13.48 6.13 10.18
C PRO A 20 12.68 6.29 8.88
N VAL A 21 11.80 5.34 8.58
CA VAL A 21 10.87 5.47 7.45
C VAL A 21 9.88 6.58 7.78
N ARG A 22 9.72 7.57 6.90
CA ARG A 22 8.76 8.65 7.13
C ARG A 22 7.34 8.19 6.83
N CYS A 23 7.14 7.57 5.68
CA CYS A 23 5.81 7.16 5.23
C CYS A 23 5.85 5.82 4.51
N ILE A 24 4.89 4.96 4.81
CA ILE A 24 4.53 3.86 3.90
C ILE A 24 3.20 4.23 3.24
N VAL A 25 3.20 4.27 1.91
CA VAL A 25 2.02 4.61 1.12
C VAL A 25 1.46 3.38 0.43
N LYS A 26 0.17 3.15 0.61
CA LYS A 26 -0.59 2.16 -0.14
C LYS A 26 -1.27 2.84 -1.32
N LEU A 27 -0.89 2.48 -2.55
CA LEU A 27 -1.67 2.81 -3.73
C LEU A 27 -2.79 1.77 -3.88
N GLY A 28 -4.04 2.18 -3.64
CA GLY A 28 -5.20 1.34 -3.86
C GLY A 28 -5.33 1.01 -5.35
N GLY A 29 -5.53 -0.26 -5.70
CA GLY A 29 -5.60 -0.63 -7.13
C GLY A 29 -6.69 0.16 -7.87
N ALA A 30 -7.81 0.43 -7.21
CA ALA A 30 -8.90 1.26 -7.71
C ALA A 30 -8.51 2.72 -8.03
N ALA A 31 -7.52 3.25 -7.30
CA ALA A 31 -7.12 4.64 -7.39
C ALA A 31 -6.23 4.91 -8.61
N ILE A 32 -5.52 3.89 -9.09
CA ILE A 32 -4.52 3.98 -10.16
C ILE A 32 -4.83 3.08 -11.36
N THR A 33 -5.94 2.32 -11.32
CA THR A 33 -6.41 1.46 -12.43
C THR A 33 -7.90 1.65 -12.66
N CYS A 34 -8.36 1.41 -13.89
CA CYS A 34 -9.77 1.46 -14.23
C CYS A 34 -10.43 0.12 -13.84
N LYS A 35 -11.18 0.10 -12.72
CA LYS A 35 -11.82 -1.12 -12.17
C LYS A 35 -12.61 -1.95 -13.18
N ASN A 36 -13.24 -1.29 -14.15
CA ASN A 36 -14.15 -1.93 -15.10
C ASN A 36 -13.47 -2.37 -16.40
N GLU A 37 -12.18 -2.06 -16.56
CA GLU A 37 -11.41 -2.35 -17.76
C GLU A 37 -10.18 -3.17 -17.41
N LEU A 38 -10.10 -4.36 -18.01
CA LEU A 38 -9.05 -5.33 -17.71
C LEU A 38 -7.67 -4.76 -18.06
N GLU A 39 -6.75 -4.78 -17.09
CA GLU A 39 -5.37 -4.31 -17.27
C GLU A 39 -5.24 -2.87 -17.80
N THR A 40 -6.17 -1.98 -17.42
CA THR A 40 -6.12 -0.56 -17.77
C THR A 40 -5.68 0.31 -16.59
N ILE A 41 -4.66 1.14 -16.82
CA ILE A 41 -4.15 2.12 -15.86
C ILE A 41 -4.97 3.41 -15.97
N ASN A 42 -5.19 4.07 -14.83
CA ASN A 42 -5.63 5.47 -14.81
C ASN A 42 -4.38 6.37 -14.85
N GLU A 43 -3.94 6.72 -16.05
CA GLU A 43 -2.69 7.47 -16.29
C GLU A 43 -2.69 8.86 -15.63
N GLU A 44 -3.83 9.55 -15.64
CA GLU A 44 -3.97 10.87 -15.02
C GLU A 44 -3.75 10.81 -13.51
N ASN A 45 -4.41 9.85 -12.85
CA ASN A 45 -4.25 9.65 -11.41
C ASN A 45 -2.83 9.18 -11.08
N LEU A 46 -2.28 8.24 -11.84
CA LEU A 46 -0.94 7.71 -11.59
C LEU A 46 0.13 8.81 -11.73
N LYS A 47 0.03 9.66 -12.76
CA LYS A 47 0.91 10.82 -12.94
C LYS A 47 0.79 11.81 -11.78
N THR A 48 -0.44 12.17 -11.41
CA THR A 48 -0.68 13.12 -10.31
C THR A 48 -0.15 12.59 -8.99
N VAL A 49 -0.42 11.33 -8.65
CA VAL A 49 0.09 10.67 -7.44
C VAL A 49 1.62 10.59 -7.44
N SER A 50 2.25 10.28 -8.58
CA SER A 50 3.70 10.22 -8.69
C SER A 50 4.33 11.59 -8.42
N SER A 51 3.75 12.66 -8.96
CA SER A 51 4.18 14.04 -8.71
C SER A 51 4.00 14.45 -7.24
N GLN A 52 2.86 14.10 -6.63
CA GLN A 52 2.59 14.35 -5.21
C GLN A 52 3.58 13.60 -4.30
N LEU A 53 3.89 12.34 -4.61
CA LEU A 53 4.90 11.57 -3.87
C LEU A 53 6.28 12.23 -3.93
N ARG A 54 6.72 12.64 -5.13
CA ARG A 54 7.98 13.37 -5.30
C ARG A 54 7.98 14.64 -4.44
N GLN A 55 6.91 15.43 -4.51
CA GLN A 55 6.78 16.67 -3.74
C GLN A 55 6.88 16.42 -2.22
N SER A 56 6.25 15.35 -1.71
CA SER A 56 6.29 15.01 -0.28
C SER A 56 7.63 14.40 0.18
N MET A 57 8.40 13.78 -0.72
CA MET A 57 9.73 13.22 -0.42
C MET A 57 10.82 14.30 -0.35
N THR A 58 10.68 15.40 -1.09
CA THR A 58 11.67 16.49 -1.12
C THR A 58 11.40 17.54 -0.04
N THR A 59 12.33 17.70 0.91
CA THR A 59 12.30 18.80 1.88
C THR A 59 12.91 20.06 1.26
N GLY A 60 12.12 20.81 0.48
CA GLY A 60 12.55 22.11 -0.06
C GLY A 60 11.88 22.47 -1.39
N SER A 61 11.73 23.77 -1.63
CA SER A 61 11.20 24.32 -2.89
C SER A 61 12.21 24.20 -4.03
N ASN A 62 12.45 22.99 -4.53
CA ASN A 62 13.18 22.83 -5.79
C ASN A 62 12.20 23.03 -6.95
N SER A 63 12.08 24.29 -7.37
CA SER A 63 11.46 24.71 -8.64
C SER A 63 12.31 24.33 -9.87
N GLY A 64 13.36 23.52 -9.68
CA GLY A 64 14.19 23.00 -10.76
C GLY A 64 13.49 21.90 -11.54
N GLU A 65 13.93 21.72 -12.78
CA GLU A 65 13.46 20.67 -13.70
C GLU A 65 13.59 19.27 -13.05
N VAL A 66 12.50 18.50 -13.16
CA VAL A 66 12.42 17.12 -12.70
C VAL A 66 13.22 16.26 -13.65
N LEU A 67 14.33 15.71 -13.17
CA LEU A 67 15.11 14.76 -13.96
C LEU A 67 14.50 13.37 -13.79
N GLY A 68 13.92 12.85 -14.86
CA GLY A 68 13.40 11.49 -14.89
C GLY A 68 14.54 10.47 -14.80
N MET A 69 14.34 9.43 -13.99
CA MET A 69 15.28 8.32 -13.79
C MET A 69 14.98 7.09 -14.66
N ASP A 70 13.86 7.08 -15.39
CA ASP A 70 13.55 6.00 -16.35
C ASP A 70 14.21 6.30 -17.71
N TRP A 71 15.38 5.72 -17.94
CA TRP A 71 16.09 5.79 -19.22
C TRP A 71 15.95 4.51 -20.05
N SER A 72 15.01 3.63 -19.67
CA SER A 72 14.78 2.40 -20.40
C SER A 72 13.98 2.68 -21.68
N LYS A 73 14.47 2.20 -22.82
CA LYS A 73 13.81 2.38 -24.12
C LYS A 73 12.44 1.68 -24.13
N GLN A 74 11.38 2.40 -24.51
CA GLN A 74 10.12 1.78 -24.96
C GLN A 74 10.01 1.82 -26.48
N PRO A 75 9.44 0.78 -27.10
CA PRO A 75 9.02 0.87 -28.50
C PRO A 75 7.99 2.01 -28.66
N GLY A 76 8.31 3.04 -29.44
CA GLY A 76 7.40 4.13 -29.77
C GLY A 76 7.54 5.42 -28.96
N GLU A 77 8.39 5.47 -27.93
CA GLU A 77 8.75 6.72 -27.23
C GLU A 77 10.04 7.29 -27.81
N SER A 78 10.00 8.53 -28.29
CA SER A 78 11.04 9.12 -29.14
C SER A 78 12.28 9.62 -28.40
N GLU A 79 12.20 10.00 -27.13
CA GLU A 79 13.32 10.66 -26.43
C GLU A 79 13.37 10.30 -24.94
N ILE A 80 14.58 10.04 -24.43
CA ILE A 80 14.85 9.98 -22.98
C ILE A 80 14.78 11.42 -22.49
N SER A 81 13.90 11.71 -21.53
CA SER A 81 13.52 13.08 -21.14
C SER A 81 14.62 13.91 -20.47
N SER A 82 15.82 13.36 -20.23
CA SER A 82 16.91 14.07 -19.57
C SER A 82 18.28 13.52 -19.99
N PRO A 83 19.22 14.33 -20.49
CA PRO A 83 20.58 13.88 -20.77
C PRO A 83 21.31 13.50 -19.46
N ILE A 84 22.10 12.42 -19.52
CA ILE A 84 22.84 11.85 -18.36
C ILE A 84 23.75 12.90 -17.67
N SER A 85 24.21 13.91 -18.41
CA SER A 85 25.03 15.02 -17.89
C SER A 85 24.38 15.80 -16.75
N ASP A 86 23.05 15.80 -16.64
CA ASP A 86 22.34 16.62 -15.66
C ASP A 86 22.39 16.04 -14.23
N PHE A 87 22.91 14.82 -14.07
CA PHE A 87 23.05 14.14 -12.78
C PHE A 87 24.41 14.37 -12.10
N GLU A 88 25.43 14.85 -12.81
CA GLU A 88 26.80 14.98 -12.27
C GLU A 88 26.95 16.13 -11.25
N ASP A 89 26.05 17.12 -11.24
CA ASP A 89 26.18 18.37 -10.47
C ASP A 89 25.14 18.60 -9.36
N ARG A 90 24.29 17.62 -9.03
CA ARG A 90 23.23 17.83 -8.03
C ARG A 90 23.62 17.38 -6.62
N PRO A 91 23.47 18.23 -5.59
CA PRO A 91 23.67 17.81 -4.21
C PRO A 91 22.64 16.74 -3.84
N VAL A 92 23.08 15.73 -3.08
CA VAL A 92 22.20 14.70 -2.53
C VAL A 92 21.15 15.39 -1.65
N VAL A 93 19.91 15.44 -2.13
CA VAL A 93 18.79 15.96 -1.35
C VAL A 93 18.56 14.99 -0.19
N ASP A 94 18.63 15.50 1.04
CA ASP A 94 18.31 14.74 2.23
C ASP A 94 16.81 14.40 2.22
N SER A 95 16.45 13.24 1.67
CA SER A 95 15.07 12.76 1.65
C SER A 95 14.84 11.79 2.80
N SER A 96 13.66 11.89 3.41
CA SER A 96 13.22 10.89 4.38
C SER A 96 12.71 9.66 3.62
N PRO A 97 13.04 8.42 4.05
CA PRO A 97 12.65 7.22 3.33
C PRO A 97 11.14 7.03 3.20
N PHE A 98 10.69 6.66 2.01
CA PHE A 98 9.33 6.22 1.72
C PHE A 98 9.34 4.77 1.22
N ILE A 99 8.23 4.07 1.42
CA ILE A 99 7.96 2.77 0.81
C ILE A 99 6.59 2.83 0.13
N VAL A 100 6.49 2.32 -1.09
CA VAL A 100 5.24 2.27 -1.85
C VAL A 100 4.73 0.83 -1.91
N VAL A 101 3.43 0.62 -1.69
CA VAL A 101 2.78 -0.68 -1.82
C VAL A 101 1.52 -0.55 -2.68
N HIS A 102 1.47 -1.14 -3.87
CA HIS A 102 0.27 -1.06 -4.71
C HIS A 102 -0.63 -2.30 -4.66
N GLY A 103 -1.92 -2.11 -4.97
CA GLY A 103 -2.91 -3.19 -5.02
C GLY A 103 -2.94 -3.82 -6.41
N ALA A 104 -3.62 -4.96 -6.55
CA ALA A 104 -3.69 -5.63 -7.85
C ALA A 104 -4.53 -4.87 -8.89
N GLY A 105 -5.54 -4.09 -8.45
CA GLY A 105 -6.41 -3.34 -9.35
C GLY A 105 -7.06 -4.24 -10.41
N SER A 106 -7.22 -3.71 -11.62
CA SER A 106 -7.69 -4.48 -12.79
C SER A 106 -6.68 -5.51 -13.33
N PHE A 107 -5.49 -5.63 -12.72
CA PHE A 107 -4.39 -6.50 -13.14
C PHE A 107 -4.23 -7.77 -12.28
N GLY A 108 -5.20 -8.12 -11.44
CA GLY A 108 -5.10 -9.40 -10.72
C GLY A 108 -6.40 -9.95 -10.19
N HIS A 109 -7.36 -9.07 -9.85
CA HIS A 109 -8.66 -9.51 -9.33
C HIS A 109 -9.41 -10.41 -10.32
N PHE A 110 -9.38 -10.08 -11.62
CA PHE A 110 -10.08 -10.85 -12.65
C PHE A 110 -9.54 -12.28 -12.77
N GLN A 111 -8.22 -12.42 -12.88
CA GLN A 111 -7.55 -13.71 -13.03
C GLN A 111 -7.68 -14.55 -11.75
N ALA A 112 -7.43 -13.97 -10.58
CA ALA A 112 -7.41 -14.67 -9.30
C ALA A 112 -8.80 -15.14 -8.84
N SER A 113 -9.84 -14.33 -9.10
CA SER A 113 -11.23 -14.67 -8.75
C SER A 113 -11.76 -15.80 -9.64
N LYS A 114 -11.58 -15.70 -10.97
CA LYS A 114 -12.06 -16.71 -11.94
C LYS A 114 -11.42 -18.08 -11.76
N SER A 115 -10.16 -18.12 -11.35
CA SER A 115 -9.37 -19.36 -11.23
C SER A 115 -9.35 -19.95 -9.82
N GLY A 116 -9.79 -19.20 -8.81
CA GLY A 116 -9.79 -19.67 -7.42
C GLY A 116 -8.42 -19.66 -6.73
N VAL A 117 -7.43 -18.88 -7.20
CA VAL A 117 -6.07 -18.82 -6.62
C VAL A 117 -6.07 -18.55 -5.11
N HIS A 118 -6.98 -17.69 -4.64
CA HIS A 118 -7.15 -17.39 -3.20
C HIS A 118 -7.56 -18.60 -2.34
N LYS A 119 -8.07 -19.67 -2.96
CA LYS A 119 -8.49 -20.92 -2.29
C LYS A 119 -7.37 -21.96 -2.23
N GLY A 120 -6.28 -21.78 -2.99
CA GLY A 120 -5.20 -22.74 -3.07
C GLY A 120 -5.48 -23.92 -4.00
N GLY A 121 -4.59 -24.91 -3.98
CA GLY A 121 -4.70 -26.13 -4.77
C GLY A 121 -3.97 -26.07 -6.11
N LEU A 122 -2.66 -25.81 -6.10
CA LEU A 122 -1.83 -25.73 -7.30
C LEU A 122 -1.76 -27.04 -8.09
N TYR A 123 -2.21 -28.16 -7.52
CA TYR A 123 -2.40 -29.42 -8.24
C TYR A 123 -3.50 -29.33 -9.32
N GLN A 124 -4.45 -28.40 -9.21
CA GLN A 124 -5.50 -28.19 -10.20
C GLN A 124 -4.98 -27.33 -11.38
N PRO A 125 -5.10 -27.78 -12.64
CA PRO A 125 -4.61 -27.04 -13.79
C PRO A 125 -5.17 -25.61 -13.91
N LEU A 126 -6.45 -25.41 -13.56
CA LEU A 126 -7.09 -24.08 -13.58
C LEU A 126 -6.47 -23.12 -12.56
N VAL A 127 -6.26 -23.58 -11.32
CA VAL A 127 -5.64 -22.77 -10.26
C VAL A 127 -4.19 -22.44 -10.64
N LYS A 128 -3.44 -23.42 -11.16
CA LYS A 128 -2.06 -23.23 -11.62
C LYS A 128 -1.98 -22.20 -12.75
N ALA A 129 -2.83 -22.31 -13.76
CA ALA A 129 -2.89 -21.34 -14.85
C ALA A 129 -3.30 -19.94 -14.34
N GLY A 130 -4.26 -19.89 -13.42
CA GLY A 130 -4.68 -18.68 -12.73
C GLY A 130 -3.55 -18.00 -11.96
N PHE A 131 -2.78 -18.77 -11.20
CA PHE A 131 -1.64 -18.28 -10.44
C PHE A 131 -0.62 -17.60 -11.37
N VAL A 132 -0.26 -18.27 -12.46
CA VAL A 132 0.65 -17.72 -13.48
C VAL A 132 0.08 -16.45 -14.11
N ALA A 133 -1.19 -16.45 -14.51
CA ALA A 133 -1.83 -15.30 -15.15
C ALA A 133 -1.94 -14.09 -14.20
N THR A 134 -2.31 -14.31 -12.94
CA THR A 134 -2.34 -13.27 -11.90
C THR A 134 -0.96 -12.66 -11.69
N ARG A 135 0.09 -13.49 -11.60
CA ARG A 135 1.48 -13.04 -11.45
C ARG A 135 1.93 -12.16 -12.60
N ILE A 136 1.76 -12.64 -13.84
CA ILE A 136 2.14 -11.87 -15.04
C ILE A 136 1.49 -10.49 -15.03
N SER A 137 0.19 -10.46 -14.76
CA SER A 137 -0.60 -9.24 -14.80
C SER A 137 -0.22 -8.26 -13.69
N VAL A 138 -0.08 -8.73 -12.43
CA VAL A 138 0.27 -7.82 -11.32
C VAL A 138 1.71 -7.32 -11.38
N THR A 139 2.65 -8.14 -11.88
CA THR A 139 4.03 -7.72 -12.12
C THR A 139 4.13 -6.71 -13.26
N LYS A 140 3.28 -6.82 -14.29
CA LYS A 140 3.13 -5.80 -15.33
C LYS A 140 2.67 -4.46 -14.72
N LEU A 141 1.63 -4.46 -13.87
CA LEU A 141 1.20 -3.24 -13.17
C LEU A 141 2.33 -2.64 -12.31
N ASN A 142 3.09 -3.48 -11.61
CA ASN A 142 4.23 -3.02 -10.81
C ASN A 142 5.28 -2.31 -11.66
N LEU A 143 5.60 -2.84 -12.83
CA LEU A 143 6.53 -2.19 -13.76
C LEU A 143 6.02 -0.82 -14.17
N GLU A 144 4.76 -0.69 -14.58
CA GLU A 144 4.20 0.59 -15.00
C GLU A 144 4.23 1.65 -13.88
N ILE A 145 3.92 1.26 -12.64
CA ILE A 145 4.01 2.15 -11.48
C ILE A 145 5.45 2.57 -11.20
N VAL A 146 6.40 1.63 -11.19
CA VAL A 146 7.83 1.93 -11.00
C VAL A 146 8.30 2.91 -12.06
N ARG A 147 7.90 2.72 -13.32
CA ARG A 147 8.25 3.65 -14.40
C ARG A 147 7.64 5.03 -14.20
N ALA A 148 6.37 5.13 -13.82
CA ALA A 148 5.72 6.41 -13.57
C ALA A 148 6.42 7.19 -12.44
N LEU A 149 6.78 6.51 -11.34
CA LEU A 149 7.54 7.11 -10.24
C LEU A 149 8.94 7.53 -10.68
N ALA A 150 9.65 6.67 -11.43
CA ALA A 150 10.97 6.97 -11.96
C ALA A 150 10.97 8.16 -12.92
N ARG A 151 9.95 8.31 -13.77
CA ARG A 151 9.77 9.47 -14.66
C ARG A 151 9.60 10.78 -13.87
N GLU A 152 9.03 10.74 -12.67
CA GLU A 152 8.95 11.88 -11.73
C GLU A 152 10.22 12.06 -10.88
N GLY A 153 11.31 11.36 -11.20
CA GLY A 153 12.61 11.47 -10.54
C GLY A 153 12.70 10.74 -9.20
N ILE A 154 11.76 9.83 -8.91
CA ILE A 154 11.81 8.98 -7.71
C ILE A 154 12.69 7.76 -8.01
N PRO A 155 13.73 7.44 -7.21
CA PRO A 155 14.60 6.28 -7.42
C PRO A 155 13.90 4.96 -7.04
N SER A 156 12.82 4.66 -7.74
CA SER A 156 11.90 3.58 -7.39
C SER A 156 12.36 2.22 -7.93
N VAL A 157 12.20 1.18 -7.13
CA VAL A 157 12.58 -0.20 -7.49
C VAL A 157 11.48 -1.20 -7.12
N GLY A 158 11.07 -2.00 -8.11
CA GLY A 158 10.04 -3.02 -7.92
C GLY A 158 10.53 -4.21 -7.10
N MET A 159 9.75 -4.63 -6.11
CA MET A 159 10.07 -5.74 -5.21
C MET A 159 8.85 -6.64 -5.01
N SER A 160 8.81 -7.78 -5.69
CA SER A 160 7.72 -8.75 -5.56
C SER A 160 7.87 -9.58 -4.29
N PRO A 161 6.85 -9.64 -3.40
CA PRO A 161 6.89 -10.49 -2.21
C PRO A 161 7.26 -11.96 -2.50
N PHE A 162 6.75 -12.52 -3.60
CA PHE A 162 7.08 -13.89 -4.03
C PHE A 162 8.57 -14.09 -4.31
N SER A 163 9.22 -13.10 -4.93
CA SER A 163 10.65 -13.17 -5.26
C SER A 163 11.54 -12.76 -4.10
N CYS A 164 11.00 -12.04 -3.11
CA CYS A 164 11.72 -11.54 -1.94
C CYS A 164 11.64 -12.48 -0.72
N GLY A 165 11.29 -13.76 -0.91
CA GLY A 165 11.33 -14.76 0.17
C GLY A 165 10.19 -14.65 1.18
N TRP A 166 9.04 -14.08 0.77
CA TRP A 166 7.85 -14.07 1.61
C TRP A 166 7.07 -15.36 1.41
N SER A 167 6.56 -15.93 2.50
CA SER A 167 5.73 -17.13 2.50
C SER A 167 4.46 -16.88 3.30
N THR A 168 3.44 -17.66 2.99
CA THR A 168 2.17 -17.64 3.72
C THR A 168 1.83 -19.01 4.27
N ARG A 169 1.00 -19.06 5.29
CA ARG A 169 0.43 -20.28 5.84
C ARG A 169 -1.00 -20.00 6.26
N GLU A 170 -1.94 -20.72 5.66
CA GLU A 170 -3.38 -20.47 5.84
C GLU A 170 -3.75 -18.99 5.57
N ARG A 171 -3.21 -18.42 4.49
CA ARG A 171 -3.44 -17.03 4.05
C ARG A 171 -2.85 -15.93 4.93
N ASN A 172 -2.11 -16.30 5.97
CA ASN A 172 -1.39 -15.36 6.82
C ASN A 172 0.09 -15.35 6.48
N ILE A 173 0.80 -14.23 6.64
CA ILE A 173 2.26 -14.18 6.47
C ILE A 173 2.90 -15.15 7.48
N ALA A 174 3.63 -16.15 6.97
CA ALA A 174 4.39 -17.09 7.77
C ALA A 174 5.84 -16.61 7.95
N SER A 175 6.43 -16.08 6.88
CA SER A 175 7.72 -15.41 6.91
C SER A 175 7.75 -14.24 5.93
N ALA A 176 8.45 -13.17 6.30
CA ALA A 176 8.71 -12.03 5.43
C ALA A 176 10.17 -11.58 5.62
N ASP A 177 11.02 -11.83 4.62
CA ASP A 177 12.37 -11.28 4.61
C ASP A 177 12.31 -9.81 4.15
N LEU A 178 12.66 -8.92 5.06
CA LEU A 178 12.69 -7.48 4.85
C LEU A 178 14.12 -6.96 4.63
N SER A 179 15.14 -7.83 4.60
CA SER A 179 16.54 -7.43 4.42
C SER A 179 16.79 -6.74 3.08
N ALA A 180 16.15 -7.20 2.01
CA ALA A 180 16.24 -6.58 0.70
C ALA A 180 15.57 -5.19 0.69
N VAL A 181 14.43 -5.04 1.36
CA VAL A 181 13.72 -3.76 1.51
C VAL A 181 14.60 -2.77 2.28
N ALA A 182 15.21 -3.23 3.39
CA ALA A 182 16.10 -2.40 4.20
C ALA A 182 17.33 -1.93 3.41
N LYS A 183 18.00 -2.84 2.68
CA LYS A 183 19.15 -2.50 1.83
C LYS A 183 18.80 -1.50 0.73
N ALA A 184 17.61 -1.63 0.13
CA ALA A 184 17.14 -0.68 -0.88
C ALA A 184 16.97 0.72 -0.27
N ILE A 185 16.35 0.82 0.91
CA ILE A 185 16.21 2.08 1.65
C ILE A 185 17.58 2.68 2.00
N GLU A 186 18.50 1.88 2.53
CA GLU A 186 19.87 2.32 2.88
C GLU A 186 20.67 2.77 1.66
N SER A 187 20.34 2.25 0.48
CA SER A 187 20.94 2.65 -0.80
C SER A 187 20.28 3.91 -1.40
N GLY A 188 19.33 4.54 -0.70
CA GLY A 188 18.61 5.71 -1.18
C GLY A 188 17.53 5.41 -2.23
N LEU A 189 17.16 4.14 -2.40
CA LEU A 189 16.08 3.73 -3.30
C LEU A 189 14.72 3.77 -2.58
N VAL A 190 13.64 3.87 -3.35
CA VAL A 190 12.26 3.77 -2.88
C VAL A 190 11.71 2.39 -3.25
N PRO A 191 11.57 1.45 -2.31
CA PRO A 191 10.98 0.14 -2.58
C PRO A 191 9.52 0.27 -2.99
N VAL A 192 9.14 -0.41 -4.08
CA VAL A 192 7.77 -0.52 -4.57
C VAL A 192 7.36 -2.00 -4.51
N LEU A 193 6.56 -2.34 -3.50
CA LEU A 193 5.99 -3.67 -3.32
C LEU A 193 4.55 -3.70 -3.86
N HIS A 194 3.98 -4.90 -3.98
CA HIS A 194 2.64 -5.06 -4.50
C HIS A 194 1.91 -6.25 -3.89
N GLY A 195 0.58 -6.15 -3.84
CA GLY A 195 -0.26 -7.32 -3.60
C GLY A 195 0.01 -8.39 -4.65
N ASP A 196 0.02 -9.66 -4.26
CA ASP A 196 0.65 -10.70 -5.07
C ASP A 196 0.00 -12.07 -4.88
N ALA A 197 0.16 -12.94 -5.87
CA ALA A 197 -0.08 -14.37 -5.71
C ALA A 197 1.21 -15.01 -5.16
N VAL A 198 1.11 -15.67 -4.01
CA VAL A 198 2.27 -16.23 -3.29
C VAL A 198 2.08 -17.70 -2.98
N LEU A 199 3.17 -18.39 -2.66
CA LEU A 199 3.10 -19.76 -2.17
C LEU A 199 2.60 -19.77 -0.72
N ASP A 200 1.78 -20.78 -0.42
CA ASP A 200 1.23 -21.02 0.91
C ASP A 200 1.60 -22.43 1.36
N ASP A 201 2.14 -22.57 2.57
CA ASP A 201 2.64 -23.82 3.12
C ASP A 201 1.57 -24.91 3.29
N LEU A 202 0.28 -24.52 3.39
CA LEU A 202 -0.83 -25.44 3.59
C LEU A 202 -1.85 -25.45 2.45
N LEU A 203 -1.97 -24.34 1.72
CA LEU A 203 -2.91 -24.18 0.61
C LEU A 203 -2.24 -24.31 -0.77
N ASP A 204 -0.94 -24.57 -0.84
CA ASP A 204 -0.06 -24.46 -2.01
C ASP A 204 0.15 -23.01 -2.50
N CYS A 205 -0.93 -22.23 -2.60
CA CYS A 205 -0.88 -20.82 -2.96
C CYS A 205 -2.03 -20.02 -2.36
N THR A 206 -1.84 -18.70 -2.30
CA THR A 206 -2.90 -17.77 -1.94
C THR A 206 -2.64 -16.37 -2.51
N ILE A 207 -3.51 -15.42 -2.19
CA ILE A 207 -3.34 -14.00 -2.48
C ILE A 207 -2.88 -13.30 -1.22
N LEU A 208 -1.69 -12.70 -1.28
CA LEU A 208 -1.19 -11.77 -0.27
C LEU A 208 -1.61 -10.35 -0.66
N SER A 209 -2.54 -9.77 0.10
CA SER A 209 -3.04 -8.43 -0.20
C SER A 209 -1.99 -7.37 0.12
N GLY A 210 -2.03 -6.25 -0.61
CA GLY A 210 -1.16 -5.11 -0.29
C GLY A 210 -1.47 -4.46 1.06
N ASP A 211 -2.70 -4.64 1.58
CA ASP A 211 -3.10 -4.12 2.89
C ASP A 211 -2.42 -4.93 4.02
N VAL A 212 -2.28 -6.24 3.85
CA VAL A 212 -1.51 -7.12 4.77
C VAL A 212 0.00 -6.80 4.67
N ILE A 213 0.51 -6.54 3.47
CA ILE A 213 1.93 -6.18 3.27
C ILE A 213 2.28 -4.89 4.03
N ILE A 214 1.47 -3.84 3.90
CA ILE A 214 1.74 -2.57 4.58
C ILE A 214 1.65 -2.70 6.10
N SER A 215 0.72 -3.51 6.61
CA SER A 215 0.61 -3.84 8.05
C SER A 215 1.87 -4.53 8.57
N ASN A 216 2.36 -5.53 7.84
CA ASN A 216 3.61 -6.23 8.19
C ASN A 216 4.83 -5.30 8.13
N LEU A 217 4.94 -4.45 7.10
CA LEU A 217 6.03 -3.47 6.99
C LEU A 217 5.98 -2.45 8.14
N ALA A 218 4.80 -1.91 8.46
CA ALA A 218 4.63 -0.95 9.54
C ALA A 218 4.97 -1.56 10.91
N ALA A 219 4.64 -2.83 11.12
CA ALA A 219 4.99 -3.56 12.34
C ALA A 219 6.51 -3.63 12.58
N HIS A 220 7.30 -3.80 11.51
CA HIS A 220 8.74 -3.99 11.60
C HIS A 220 9.55 -2.70 11.44
N LEU A 221 9.12 -1.79 10.55
CA LEU A 221 9.88 -0.58 10.17
C LEU A 221 9.42 0.69 10.89
N LYS A 222 8.28 0.64 11.58
CA LYS A 222 7.75 1.74 12.42
C LYS A 222 7.79 3.10 11.72
N PRO A 223 7.10 3.27 10.57
CA PRO A 223 7.07 4.56 9.89
C PRO A 223 6.42 5.63 10.77
N GLU A 224 6.71 6.90 10.50
CA GLU A 224 6.06 8.00 11.23
C GLU A 224 4.54 8.06 11.01
N TYR A 225 4.07 7.67 9.81
CA TYR A 225 2.65 7.54 9.47
C TYR A 225 2.47 6.63 8.25
N VAL A 226 1.22 6.21 8.01
CA VAL A 226 0.83 5.40 6.85
C VAL A 226 -0.30 6.08 6.09
N VAL A 227 -0.25 6.03 4.75
CA VAL A 227 -1.28 6.62 3.89
C VAL A 227 -1.86 5.57 2.94
N PHE A 228 -3.16 5.36 2.99
CA PHE A 228 -3.93 4.60 2.00
C PHE A 228 -4.57 5.56 1.00
N LEU A 229 -4.06 5.57 -0.22
CA LEU A 229 -4.66 6.28 -1.34
C LEU A 229 -5.72 5.37 -1.98
N THR A 230 -6.97 5.83 -2.01
CA THR A 230 -8.13 5.09 -2.54
C THR A 230 -8.87 5.92 -3.59
N ASP A 231 -9.91 5.36 -4.21
CA ASP A 231 -10.75 6.01 -5.22
C ASP A 231 -11.98 6.73 -4.64
N VAL A 232 -11.98 6.99 -3.34
CA VAL A 232 -13.05 7.65 -2.60
C VAL A 232 -12.45 8.53 -1.49
N PRO A 233 -13.16 9.55 -0.99
CA PRO A 233 -12.61 10.48 0.02
C PRO A 233 -12.06 9.83 1.28
N GLY A 234 -12.62 8.70 1.72
CA GLY A 234 -12.16 7.97 2.90
C GLY A 234 -13.10 6.80 3.22
N VAL A 235 -13.23 6.47 4.50
CA VAL A 235 -14.15 5.44 4.98
C VAL A 235 -15.53 6.05 5.20
N TYR A 236 -16.55 5.44 4.61
CA TYR A 236 -17.95 5.81 4.81
C TYR A 236 -18.67 4.76 5.65
N ASP A 237 -19.75 5.15 6.33
CA ASP A 237 -20.61 4.24 7.09
C ASP A 237 -21.35 3.21 6.20
N ARG A 238 -21.49 3.53 4.91
CA ARG A 238 -22.10 2.73 3.85
C ARG A 238 -21.45 3.08 2.50
N PRO A 239 -21.78 2.40 1.38
CA PRO A 239 -21.21 2.75 0.08
C PRO A 239 -21.38 4.25 -0.24
N PRO A 240 -20.31 4.95 -0.68
CA PRO A 240 -20.37 6.39 -0.96
C PRO A 240 -21.38 6.78 -2.05
N SER A 241 -21.79 5.83 -2.88
CA SER A 241 -22.83 5.99 -3.91
C SER A 241 -24.25 6.02 -3.35
N GLU A 242 -24.46 5.60 -2.10
CA GLU A 242 -25.78 5.61 -1.48
C GLU A 242 -26.15 7.00 -0.93
N PRO A 243 -27.43 7.40 -1.02
CA PRO A 243 -27.90 8.65 -0.44
C PRO A 243 -27.61 8.74 1.07
N ASN A 244 -27.16 9.91 1.52
CA ASN A 244 -26.81 10.21 2.91
C ASN A 244 -25.64 9.38 3.48
N ALA A 245 -24.79 8.78 2.65
CA ALA A 245 -23.55 8.18 3.11
C ALA A 245 -22.68 9.22 3.84
N VAL A 246 -22.17 8.85 5.01
CA VAL A 246 -21.44 9.75 5.90
C VAL A 246 -19.97 9.35 5.94
N LEU A 247 -19.09 10.31 5.63
CA LEU A 247 -17.65 10.14 5.78
C LEU A 247 -17.28 10.09 7.26
N LEU A 248 -16.63 9.00 7.67
CA LEU A 248 -16.08 8.80 8.99
C LEU A 248 -14.72 9.50 9.05
N ARG A 249 -14.65 10.72 9.58
CA ARG A 249 -13.44 11.54 9.56
C ARG A 249 -12.38 11.05 10.55
N GLU A 250 -12.79 10.48 11.68
CA GLU A 250 -11.87 10.02 12.74
C GLU A 250 -12.36 8.71 13.36
N ILE A 251 -11.49 7.70 13.32
CA ILE A 251 -11.68 6.40 13.94
C ILE A 251 -10.58 6.21 15.00
N ALA A 252 -10.99 5.96 16.24
CA ALA A 252 -10.11 5.62 17.35
C ALA A 252 -9.95 4.10 17.46
N VAL A 253 -8.75 3.65 17.82
CA VAL A 253 -8.43 2.24 18.06
C VAL A 253 -7.97 2.06 19.50
N GLY A 254 -8.64 1.18 20.23
CA GLY A 254 -8.34 0.83 21.61
C GLY A 254 -7.21 -0.19 21.75
N LYS A 255 -6.75 -0.39 22.99
CA LYS A 255 -5.68 -1.35 23.34
C LYS A 255 -6.01 -2.80 23.02
N ASP A 256 -7.28 -3.17 23.08
CA ASP A 256 -7.77 -4.50 22.71
C ASP A 256 -7.80 -4.71 21.18
N GLY A 257 -7.66 -3.65 20.39
CA GLY A 257 -7.78 -3.66 18.93
C GLY A 257 -9.20 -3.39 18.44
N SER A 258 -10.16 -3.17 19.35
CA SER A 258 -11.48 -2.64 18.98
C SER A 258 -11.32 -1.21 18.45
N TRP A 259 -12.20 -0.81 17.54
CA TRP A 259 -12.21 0.53 17.00
C TRP A 259 -13.60 1.17 17.10
N SER A 260 -13.62 2.49 17.14
CA SER A 260 -14.84 3.28 17.31
C SER A 260 -14.75 4.60 16.54
N ILE A 261 -15.90 5.11 16.11
CA ILE A 261 -15.98 6.36 15.37
C ILE A 261 -15.99 7.51 16.37
N GLU A 262 -14.99 8.39 16.28
CA GLU A 262 -14.92 9.62 17.08
C GLU A 262 -15.56 10.79 16.33
N LYS A 263 -15.41 10.84 15.00
CA LYS A 263 -16.04 11.87 14.15
C LYS A 263 -16.66 11.28 12.88
N PRO A 264 -17.96 11.55 12.62
CA PRO A 264 -18.90 12.27 13.48
C PRO A 264 -19.34 11.46 14.71
N THR A 265 -19.79 12.12 15.77
CA THR A 265 -20.41 11.46 16.93
C THR A 265 -21.72 10.80 16.51
N LEU A 266 -21.72 9.49 16.26
CA LEU A 266 -22.93 8.76 15.91
C LEU A 266 -23.71 8.39 17.18
N GLN A 267 -25.01 8.70 17.23
CA GLN A 267 -25.85 8.49 18.42
C GLN A 267 -26.08 7.01 18.77
N ASN A 268 -25.80 6.07 17.86
CA ASN A 268 -25.92 4.63 18.09
C ASN A 268 -24.54 3.93 18.05
N LYS A 269 -24.05 3.60 19.26
CA LYS A 269 -22.71 3.09 19.58
C LYS A 269 -22.27 1.90 18.72
N ASN A 270 -21.22 2.13 17.92
CA ASN A 270 -20.21 1.22 17.33
C ASN A 270 -20.65 -0.02 16.55
N LYS A 271 -21.60 -0.83 17.05
CA LYS A 271 -21.98 -2.09 16.39
C LYS A 271 -22.69 -1.88 15.06
N GLN A 272 -23.56 -0.87 14.93
CA GLN A 272 -24.33 -0.68 13.70
C GLN A 272 -23.47 -0.31 12.49
N VAL A 273 -22.40 0.46 12.67
CA VAL A 273 -21.54 0.90 11.56
C VAL A 273 -20.53 -0.17 11.16
N GLU A 274 -19.93 -0.85 12.13
CA GLU A 274 -19.11 -2.03 11.85
C GLU A 274 -19.94 -3.08 11.09
N THR A 275 -21.20 -3.32 11.52
CA THR A 275 -22.10 -4.20 10.78
C THR A 275 -22.53 -3.66 9.43
N SER A 276 -22.68 -2.33 9.24
CA SER A 276 -23.08 -1.79 7.94
C SER A 276 -21.92 -1.82 6.96
N VAL A 277 -20.72 -1.38 7.36
CA VAL A 277 -19.52 -1.50 6.53
C VAL A 277 -19.27 -2.96 6.18
N ALA A 278 -19.36 -3.87 7.15
CA ALA A 278 -19.20 -5.31 6.89
C ALA A 278 -20.31 -5.90 6.00
N ALA A 279 -21.58 -5.51 6.19
CA ALA A 279 -22.70 -6.04 5.42
C ALA A 279 -22.71 -5.53 3.96
N HIS A 280 -22.24 -4.30 3.73
CA HIS A 280 -22.21 -3.69 2.40
C HIS A 280 -20.87 -3.90 1.67
N ASP A 281 -19.81 -4.31 2.36
CA ASP A 281 -18.53 -4.67 1.74
C ASP A 281 -18.58 -6.07 1.13
N THR A 282 -19.27 -6.17 0.00
CA THR A 282 -19.41 -7.38 -0.82
C THR A 282 -18.07 -7.93 -1.33
N THR A 283 -17.00 -7.15 -1.25
CA THR A 283 -15.65 -7.52 -1.68
C THR A 283 -14.72 -7.88 -0.52
N GLY A 284 -15.13 -7.64 0.72
CA GLY A 284 -14.26 -7.67 1.91
C GLY A 284 -13.11 -6.65 1.89
N GLY A 285 -13.09 -5.73 0.92
CA GLY A 285 -11.96 -4.84 0.67
C GLY A 285 -11.87 -3.64 1.62
N MET A 286 -12.98 -3.05 2.03
CA MET A 286 -12.99 -1.92 2.98
C MET A 286 -12.84 -2.39 4.43
N LEU A 287 -13.53 -3.47 4.82
CA LEU A 287 -13.42 -4.03 6.16
C LEU A 287 -12.01 -4.54 6.45
N THR A 288 -11.40 -5.27 5.50
CA THR A 288 -10.01 -5.72 5.63
C THR A 288 -9.07 -4.53 5.77
N LYS A 289 -9.25 -3.49 4.95
CA LYS A 289 -8.42 -2.28 5.01
C LYS A 289 -8.53 -1.53 6.33
N ILE A 290 -9.74 -1.40 6.89
CA ILE A 290 -9.93 -0.81 8.23
C ILE A 290 -9.27 -1.70 9.29
N SER A 291 -9.39 -3.02 9.17
CA SER A 291 -8.78 -3.97 10.12
C SER A 291 -7.25 -3.87 10.11
N GLU A 292 -6.63 -3.83 8.94
CA GLU A 292 -5.18 -3.65 8.80
C GLU A 292 -4.74 -2.25 9.25
N ALA A 293 -5.48 -1.21 8.89
CA ALA A 293 -5.22 0.15 9.36
C ALA A 293 -5.35 0.26 10.89
N ALA A 294 -6.31 -0.43 11.50
CA ALA A 294 -6.46 -0.48 12.95
C ALA A 294 -5.31 -1.24 13.62
N ALA A 295 -4.83 -2.33 13.01
CA ALA A 295 -3.65 -3.05 13.47
C ALA A 295 -2.39 -2.16 13.46
N ILE A 296 -2.22 -1.35 12.41
CA ILE A 296 -1.15 -0.35 12.32
C ILE A 296 -1.33 0.74 13.38
N ALA A 297 -2.54 1.31 13.50
CA ALA A 297 -2.85 2.35 14.47
C ALA A 297 -2.58 1.91 15.91
N LYS A 298 -2.89 0.65 16.26
CA LYS A 298 -2.59 0.06 17.58
C LYS A 298 -1.10 0.10 17.94
N LEU A 299 -0.19 0.20 16.96
CA LEU A 299 1.24 0.37 17.18
C LEU A 299 1.65 1.82 17.49
N GLY A 300 0.70 2.75 17.57
CA GLY A 300 0.93 4.18 17.75
C GLY A 300 1.26 4.94 16.46
N ILE A 301 0.96 4.35 15.30
CA ILE A 301 1.24 4.93 13.98
C ILE A 301 -0.06 5.46 13.39
N ASP A 302 -0.13 6.77 13.13
CA ASP A 302 -1.32 7.35 12.50
C ASP A 302 -1.50 6.80 11.06
N VAL A 303 -2.73 6.43 10.72
CA VAL A 303 -3.11 5.95 9.39
C VAL A 303 -4.11 6.92 8.76
N TYR A 304 -3.85 7.34 7.53
CA TYR A 304 -4.73 8.20 6.75
C TYR A 304 -5.32 7.41 5.58
N ILE A 305 -6.64 7.47 5.38
CA ILE A 305 -7.32 6.93 4.20
C ILE A 305 -7.93 8.11 3.45
N VAL A 306 -7.49 8.33 2.21
CA VAL A 306 -7.81 9.53 1.43
C VAL A 306 -7.89 9.23 -0.06
N GLU A 307 -8.69 10.01 -0.79
CA GLU A 307 -8.80 9.91 -2.25
C GLU A 307 -7.50 10.33 -2.94
N ALA A 308 -6.99 9.47 -3.82
CA ALA A 308 -5.79 9.72 -4.60
C ALA A 308 -5.96 10.92 -5.54
N ALA A 309 -4.84 11.53 -5.96
CA ALA A 309 -4.82 12.64 -6.92
C ALA A 309 -5.61 13.91 -6.47
N THR A 310 -5.91 14.03 -5.17
CA THR A 310 -6.52 15.23 -4.59
C THR A 310 -5.50 16.06 -3.81
N SER A 311 -5.81 17.33 -3.52
CA SER A 311 -4.98 18.14 -2.60
C SER A 311 -4.91 17.53 -1.19
N HIS A 312 -5.95 16.81 -0.77
CA HIS A 312 -5.97 16.08 0.50
C HIS A 312 -4.97 14.91 0.51
N ALA A 313 -4.80 14.19 -0.61
CA ALA A 313 -3.75 13.18 -0.72
C ALA A 313 -2.36 13.78 -0.48
N LEU A 314 -2.07 14.94 -1.10
CA LEU A 314 -0.79 15.64 -0.89
C LEU A 314 -0.59 16.03 0.59
N ARG A 315 -1.62 16.59 1.25
CA ARG A 315 -1.53 16.94 2.68
C ARG A 315 -1.22 15.72 3.56
N ALA A 316 -1.85 14.58 3.28
CA ALA A 316 -1.58 13.33 3.99
C ALA A 316 -0.17 12.80 3.74
N LEU A 317 0.27 12.78 2.47
CA LEU A 317 1.62 12.33 2.09
C LEU A 317 2.72 13.21 2.70
N SER A 318 2.49 14.51 2.80
CA SER A 318 3.40 15.47 3.42
C SER A 318 3.46 15.37 4.95
N GLY A 319 2.51 14.69 5.58
CA GLY A 319 2.45 14.52 7.05
C GLY A 319 1.91 15.73 7.80
N GLU A 320 1.16 16.62 7.11
CA GLU A 320 0.59 17.86 7.68
C GLU A 320 -0.53 17.59 8.71
N LEU A 321 -1.04 16.37 8.77
CA LEU A 321 -2.22 15.97 9.56
C LEU A 321 -1.86 15.40 10.94
N LYS A 322 -0.59 15.52 11.37
CA LYS A 322 -0.18 15.07 12.71
C LYS A 322 -0.85 15.95 13.77
N GLY A 323 -1.56 15.32 14.71
CA GLY A 323 -2.31 16.00 15.76
C GLY A 323 -3.73 16.38 15.33
N ASN A 324 -4.03 17.68 15.32
CA ASN A 324 -5.39 18.19 15.05
C ASN A 324 -5.68 18.24 13.55
N LEU A 325 -6.82 17.68 13.16
CA LEU A 325 -7.28 17.70 11.77
C LEU A 325 -7.86 19.08 11.42
N PRO A 326 -7.45 19.71 10.31
CA PRO A 326 -8.10 20.92 9.79
C PRO A 326 -9.59 20.72 9.51
N ASP A 327 -10.40 21.78 9.64
CA ASP A 327 -11.84 21.68 9.38
C ASP A 327 -12.16 21.32 7.92
N ASP A 328 -11.34 21.79 6.98
CA ASP A 328 -11.44 21.52 5.55
C ASP A 328 -10.82 20.16 5.14
N TRP A 329 -10.26 19.38 6.08
CA TRP A 329 -9.71 18.06 5.78
C TRP A 329 -10.79 17.08 5.32
N LEU A 330 -10.62 16.53 4.12
CA LEU A 330 -11.46 15.48 3.58
C LEU A 330 -10.71 14.15 3.53
N GLY A 331 -10.99 13.30 4.50
CA GLY A 331 -10.52 11.92 4.58
C GLY A 331 -10.73 11.32 5.96
N THR A 332 -10.28 10.09 6.15
CA THR A 332 -10.38 9.36 7.42
C THR A 332 -9.02 9.25 8.07
N VAL A 333 -8.89 9.67 9.32
CA VAL A 333 -7.75 9.30 10.17
C VAL A 333 -8.14 8.12 11.08
N ILE A 334 -7.24 7.15 11.19
CA ILE A 334 -7.34 6.02 12.11
C ILE A 334 -6.13 6.09 13.04
N ARG A 335 -6.38 6.22 14.34
CA ARG A 335 -5.33 6.48 15.33
C ARG A 335 -5.58 5.75 16.64
N PHE A 336 -4.50 5.50 17.37
CA PHE A 336 -4.58 4.93 18.70
C PHE A 336 -5.26 5.88 19.68
N SER A 337 -6.11 5.34 20.55
CA SER A 337 -6.74 6.05 21.66
C SER A 337 -6.45 5.34 22.97
N ASN A 338 -5.99 6.12 23.95
CA ASN A 338 -5.75 5.66 25.32
C ASN A 338 -7.01 5.67 26.20
N LYS A 339 -8.16 6.10 25.65
CA LYS A 339 -9.44 6.12 26.37
C LYS A 339 -9.89 4.73 26.79
#